data_AF-A0A2S1JNL7-F1
#
_entry.id   AF-A0A2S1JNL7-F1
#
_cell.length_a   1.000
_cell.length_b   1.000
_cell.length_c   1.000
_cell.angle_alpha   90.00
_cell.angle_beta   90.00
_cell.angle_gamma   90.00
#
_symmetry.space_group_name_H-M   'P 1'
#
loop_
_entity.id
_entity.type
_entity.pdbx_description
1 polymer ?
#
loop_
_entity_poly.entity_id
_entity_poly.type
_entity_poly.pdbx_seq_one_letter_code
_entity_poly.pdbx_strand_id
1 'polypeptide(L)'
;MDKMKQLLTLLLLSCSLTAIGTEISQERKLELINSIEKKIASNYVLQENLEAIHSSLDKIAIPIAKAVNPITKANWEGTGVKPDIETSREKAFPTAYRLVLQETKASTAHPEHLKEIQQKLQDLGTL
;
A
#
# COMPACT_ATOMS: atom_id res chain seq x y z
N MET A 1 24.64 50.12 70.14
CA MET A 1 23.24 49.88 69.72
C MET A 1 22.93 50.45 68.33
N ASP A 2 23.68 51.45 67.85
CA ASP A 2 23.38 52.18 66.61
C ASP A 2 23.86 51.47 65.32
N LYS A 3 25.06 50.86 65.33
CA LYS A 3 25.59 50.08 64.19
C LYS A 3 24.74 48.85 63.84
N MET A 4 24.08 48.24 64.85
CA MET A 4 23.22 47.07 64.66
C MET A 4 21.88 47.46 64.00
N LYS A 5 21.38 48.66 64.31
CA LYS A 5 20.19 49.22 63.65
C LYS A 5 20.50 49.57 62.20
N GLN A 6 21.65 50.19 61.92
CA GLN A 6 22.08 50.48 60.54
C GLN A 6 22.24 49.22 59.68
N LEU A 7 22.83 48.15 60.22
CA LEU A 7 22.92 46.86 59.53
C LEU A 7 21.55 46.23 59.25
N LEU A 8 20.62 46.33 60.19
CA LEU A 8 19.24 45.85 60.01
C LEU A 8 18.49 46.67 58.95
N THR A 9 18.68 48.00 58.94
CA THR A 9 18.10 48.89 57.93
C THR A 9 18.66 48.60 56.54
N LEU A 10 19.97 48.33 56.41
CA LEU A 10 20.61 47.99 55.14
C LEU A 10 20.14 46.61 54.61
N LEU A 11 19.97 45.63 55.51
CA LEU A 11 19.48 44.29 55.18
C LEU A 11 18.03 44.34 54.69
N LEU A 12 17.17 45.14 55.34
CA LEU A 12 15.78 45.34 54.93
C LEU A 12 15.65 46.08 53.60
N LEU A 13 16.56 47.02 53.30
CA LEU A 13 16.61 47.74 52.02
C LEU A 13 17.02 46.82 50.85
N SER A 14 17.87 45.83 51.11
CA SER A 14 18.27 44.83 50.09
C SER A 14 17.18 43.80 49.77
N CYS A 15 16.18 43.66 50.64
CA CYS A 15 15.08 42.69 50.48
C CYS A 15 13.93 43.21 49.60
N SER A 16 13.90 44.51 49.26
CA SER A 16 12.88 45.10 48.37
C SER A 16 13.29 45.12 46.89
N LEU A 17 14.48 44.64 46.55
CA LEU A 17 14.88 44.40 45.15
C LEU A 17 14.63 42.94 44.78
N THR A 18 13.37 42.51 44.92
CA THR A 18 12.91 41.25 44.34
C THR A 18 13.15 41.32 42.85
N ALA A 19 13.84 40.30 42.34
CA ALA A 19 14.24 40.13 40.95
C ALA A 19 13.26 40.77 39.95
N ILE A 20 13.77 41.69 39.13
CA ILE A 20 13.23 41.88 37.77
C ILE A 20 13.68 40.64 36.97
N GLY A 21 13.20 39.46 37.38
CA GLY A 21 12.91 38.41 36.43
C GLY A 21 11.65 38.88 35.75
N THR A 22 11.69 39.12 34.45
CA THR A 22 10.52 39.52 33.68
C THR A 22 9.49 38.39 33.75
N GLU A 23 8.67 38.35 34.78
CA GLU A 23 7.42 37.58 34.74
C GLU A 23 6.62 38.17 33.59
N ILE A 24 6.51 37.39 32.51
CA ILE A 24 5.63 37.73 31.40
C ILE A 24 4.24 37.99 32.00
N SER A 25 3.70 39.19 31.77
CA SER A 25 2.38 39.57 32.25
C SER A 25 1.35 38.54 31.78
N GLN A 26 0.32 38.29 32.60
CA GLN A 26 -0.70 37.29 32.28
C GLN A 26 -1.37 37.54 30.92
N GLU A 27 -1.52 38.81 30.55
CA GLU A 27 -2.00 39.24 29.23
C GLU A 27 -1.09 38.77 28.10
N ARG A 28 0.22 38.94 28.22
CA ARG A 28 1.19 38.53 27.20
C ARG A 28 1.32 37.02 27.09
N LYS A 29 1.08 36.28 28.19
CA LYS A 29 0.94 34.81 28.14
C LYS A 29 -0.29 34.40 27.34
N LEU A 30 -1.43 35.07 27.57
CA LEU A 30 -2.67 34.77 26.86
C LEU A 30 -2.57 35.08 25.36
N GLU A 31 -1.90 36.18 25.00
CA GLU A 31 -1.60 36.51 23.59
C GLU A 31 -0.70 35.46 22.92
N LEU A 32 0.35 35.01 23.62
CA LEU A 32 1.24 33.96 23.12
C LEU A 32 0.50 32.64 22.91
N ILE A 33 -0.34 32.24 23.87
CA ILE A 33 -1.17 31.03 23.77
C ILE A 33 -2.08 31.13 22.54
N ASN A 34 -2.83 32.22 22.40
CA ASN A 34 -3.72 32.42 21.25
C ASN A 34 -2.95 32.47 19.91
N SER A 35 -1.75 33.07 19.89
CA SER A 35 -0.90 33.12 18.70
C SER A 35 -0.38 31.73 18.32
N ILE A 36 0.02 30.93 19.31
CA ILE A 36 0.49 29.55 19.12
C ILE A 36 -0.68 28.68 18.66
N GLU A 37 -1.85 28.77 19.29
CA GLU A 37 -3.05 28.04 18.87
C GLU A 37 -3.43 28.36 17.42
N LYS A 38 -3.43 29.65 17.05
CA LYS A 38 -3.69 30.08 15.67
C LYS A 38 -2.64 29.53 14.70
N LYS A 39 -1.36 29.55 15.07
CA LYS A 39 -0.27 29.00 14.24
C LYS A 39 -0.36 27.49 14.09
N ILE A 40 -0.65 26.76 15.18
CA ILE A 40 -0.83 25.30 15.16
C ILE A 40 -2.05 24.96 14.29
N ALA A 41 -3.18 25.64 14.47
CA ALA A 41 -4.36 25.45 13.64
C ALA A 41 -4.07 25.70 12.15
N SER A 42 -3.31 26.75 11.82
CA SER A 42 -2.93 27.05 10.43
C SER A 42 -1.91 26.10 9.80
N ASN A 43 -1.12 25.38 10.62
CA ASN A 43 0.04 24.63 10.13
C ASN A 43 -0.08 23.11 10.32
N TYR A 44 -0.94 22.63 11.22
CA TYR A 44 -1.10 21.21 11.54
C TYR A 44 -2.48 20.63 11.21
N VAL A 45 -3.46 21.44 10.80
CA VAL A 45 -4.79 20.94 10.44
C VAL A 45 -4.86 20.69 8.95
N LEU A 46 -4.34 19.54 8.51
CA LEU A 46 -4.71 18.92 7.23
C LEU A 46 -5.89 17.97 7.41
N GLN A 47 -6.84 18.29 8.32
CA GLN A 47 -7.98 17.42 8.58
C GLN A 47 -8.92 17.34 7.38
N GLU A 48 -9.05 18.41 6.59
CA GLU A 48 -9.86 18.42 5.37
C GLU A 48 -9.40 17.43 4.29
N ASN A 49 -8.10 17.09 4.28
CA ASN A 49 -7.53 16.19 3.28
C ASN A 49 -7.40 14.76 3.79
N LEU A 50 -7.68 14.49 5.07
CA LEU A 50 -7.52 13.16 5.65
C LEU A 50 -8.50 12.16 5.02
N GLU A 51 -9.73 12.58 4.75
CA GLU A 51 -10.73 11.76 4.07
C GLU A 51 -10.32 11.47 2.61
N ALA A 52 -9.81 12.48 1.90
CA ALA A 52 -9.31 12.32 0.54
C ALA A 52 -8.07 11.39 0.48
N ILE A 53 -7.17 11.50 1.47
CA ILE A 53 -6.00 10.63 1.60
C ILE A 53 -6.42 9.19 1.90
N HIS A 54 -7.30 8.96 2.89
CA HIS A 54 -7.82 7.62 3.19
C HIS A 54 -8.52 7.01 1.97
N SER A 55 -9.43 7.76 1.33
CA SER A 55 -10.14 7.32 0.12
C SER A 55 -9.20 6.99 -1.04
N SER A 56 -8.06 7.70 -1.14
CA SER A 56 -7.07 7.43 -2.18
C SER A 56 -6.23 6.19 -1.87
N LEU A 57 -5.85 5.97 -0.61
CA LEU A 57 -5.07 4.81 -0.19
C LEU A 57 -5.86 3.50 -0.26
N ASP A 58 -7.15 3.52 0.12
CA ASP A 58 -8.03 2.34 0.05
C ASP A 58 -8.22 1.82 -1.39
N LYS A 59 -8.07 2.70 -2.38
CA LYS A 59 -8.24 2.37 -3.80
C LYS A 59 -6.97 1.83 -4.45
N ILE A 60 -5.83 1.88 -3.77
CA ILE A 60 -4.55 1.44 -4.33
C ILE A 60 -4.27 0.01 -3.87
N ALA A 61 -4.29 -0.93 -4.81
CA ALA A 61 -3.78 -2.27 -4.58
C ALA A 61 -2.25 -2.27 -4.73
N ILE A 62 -1.53 -2.32 -3.59
CA ILE A 62 -0.07 -2.45 -3.57
C ILE A 62 0.29 -3.94 -3.48
N PRO A 63 0.99 -4.52 -4.47
CA PRO A 63 1.43 -5.91 -4.38
C PRO A 63 2.49 -6.06 -3.28
N ILE A 64 2.18 -6.86 -2.25
CA ILE A 64 3.09 -7.15 -1.13
C ILE A 64 3.97 -8.39 -1.37
N ALA A 65 3.69 -9.15 -2.42
CA ALA A 65 4.38 -10.36 -2.78
C ALA A 65 4.36 -10.54 -4.30
N LYS A 66 5.28 -11.35 -4.81
CA LYS A 66 5.40 -11.69 -6.23
C LYS A 66 5.59 -13.18 -6.39
N ALA A 67 4.72 -13.81 -7.19
CA ALA A 67 4.90 -15.21 -7.55
C ALA A 67 6.02 -15.33 -8.61
N VAL A 68 7.13 -15.97 -8.28
CA VAL A 68 8.22 -16.25 -9.22
C VAL A 68 8.44 -17.76 -9.31
N ASN A 69 8.41 -18.28 -10.54
CA ASN A 69 8.67 -19.69 -10.78
C ASN A 69 10.15 -20.01 -10.45
N PRO A 70 10.45 -21.03 -9.62
CA PRO A 70 11.81 -21.32 -9.17
C PRO A 70 12.72 -21.84 -10.28
N ILE A 71 12.15 -22.43 -11.35
CA ILE A 71 12.87 -23.01 -12.49
C ILE A 71 13.09 -21.95 -13.57
N THR A 72 12.01 -21.33 -14.06
CA THR A 72 12.08 -20.40 -15.20
C THR A 72 12.46 -18.97 -14.80
N LYS A 73 12.45 -18.66 -13.49
CA LYS A 73 12.65 -17.31 -12.93
C LYS A 73 11.66 -16.25 -13.47
N ALA A 74 10.57 -16.70 -14.11
CA ALA A 74 9.54 -15.85 -14.69
C ALA A 74 8.28 -15.78 -13.81
N ASN A 75 7.36 -14.89 -14.18
CA ASN A 75 6.03 -14.74 -13.56
C ASN A 75 4.98 -14.48 -14.66
N TRP A 76 3.71 -14.71 -14.34
CA TRP A 76 2.57 -14.50 -15.25
C TRP A 76 1.89 -13.14 -15.05
N GLU A 77 2.26 -12.41 -14.00
CA GLU A 77 1.63 -11.13 -13.64
C GLU A 77 1.95 -10.07 -14.71
N GLY A 78 0.91 -9.43 -15.26
CA GLY A 78 1.04 -8.38 -16.28
C GLY A 78 1.36 -8.87 -17.70
N THR A 79 1.97 -10.05 -17.87
CA THR A 79 2.28 -10.63 -19.20
C THR A 79 1.36 -11.78 -19.61
N GLY A 80 0.65 -12.38 -18.65
CA GLY A 80 -0.15 -13.59 -18.86
C GLY A 80 0.68 -14.87 -18.91
N VAL A 81 0.01 -15.98 -19.22
CA VAL A 81 0.61 -17.31 -19.36
C VAL A 81 0.81 -17.61 -20.84
N LYS A 82 2.05 -17.94 -21.23
CA LYS A 82 2.34 -18.39 -22.60
C LYS A 82 1.83 -19.82 -22.78
N PRO A 83 0.96 -20.10 -23.77
CA PRO A 83 0.53 -21.45 -24.06
C PRO A 83 1.65 -22.28 -24.68
N ASP A 84 1.70 -23.57 -24.38
CA ASP A 84 2.64 -24.51 -25.01
C ASP A 84 2.35 -24.68 -26.51
N ILE A 85 1.08 -24.53 -26.90
CA ILE A 85 0.61 -24.62 -28.28
C ILE A 85 -0.15 -23.34 -28.61
N GLU A 86 0.43 -22.53 -29.48
CA GLU A 86 -0.17 -21.27 -29.90
C GLU A 86 -1.34 -21.52 -30.85
N THR A 87 -2.49 -20.92 -30.54
CA THR A 87 -3.74 -21.06 -31.31
C THR A 87 -4.65 -19.87 -31.05
N SER A 88 -5.61 -19.63 -31.94
CA SER A 88 -6.71 -18.70 -31.65
C SER A 88 -7.67 -19.30 -30.62
N ARG A 89 -8.46 -18.45 -29.96
CA ARG A 89 -9.44 -18.86 -28.95
C ARG A 89 -10.44 -19.88 -29.51
N GLU A 90 -10.94 -19.63 -30.71
CA GLU A 90 -11.91 -20.46 -31.42
C GLU A 90 -11.34 -21.84 -31.74
N LYS A 91 -10.03 -21.89 -31.98
CA LYS A 91 -9.30 -23.11 -32.36
C LYS A 91 -8.68 -23.85 -31.17
N ALA A 92 -8.77 -23.31 -29.95
CA ALA A 92 -8.16 -23.92 -28.76
C ALA A 92 -8.71 -25.32 -28.48
N PHE A 93 -10.05 -25.44 -28.43
CA PHE A 93 -10.71 -26.73 -28.24
C PHE A 93 -10.42 -27.76 -29.35
N PRO A 94 -10.66 -27.46 -30.65
CA PRO A 94 -10.43 -28.45 -31.70
C PRO A 94 -8.96 -28.85 -31.81
N THR A 95 -8.02 -27.94 -31.47
CA THR A 95 -6.59 -28.26 -31.44
C THR A 95 -6.26 -29.23 -30.30
N ALA A 96 -6.68 -28.92 -29.07
CA ALA A 96 -6.45 -29.79 -27.92
C ALA A 96 -7.09 -31.18 -28.12
N TYR A 97 -8.34 -31.21 -28.60
CA TYR A 97 -9.07 -32.46 -28.79
C TYR A 97 -8.44 -33.34 -29.88
N ARG A 98 -8.01 -32.74 -30.99
CA ARG A 98 -7.28 -33.45 -32.05
C ARG A 98 -5.98 -34.08 -31.54
N LEU A 99 -5.20 -33.37 -30.73
CA LEU A 99 -3.94 -33.89 -30.17
C LEU A 99 -4.19 -35.11 -29.27
N VAL A 100 -5.21 -35.04 -28.40
CA VAL A 100 -5.59 -36.17 -27.54
C VAL A 100 -6.08 -37.36 -28.36
N LEU A 101 -6.88 -37.13 -29.40
CA LEU A 101 -7.35 -38.20 -30.29
C LEU A 101 -6.19 -38.88 -31.02
N GLN A 102 -5.20 -38.12 -31.48
CA GLN A 102 -4.00 -38.66 -32.13
C GLN A 102 -3.16 -39.51 -31.17
N GLU A 103 -2.94 -39.02 -29.94
CA GLU A 103 -2.22 -39.76 -28.90
C GLU A 103 -2.96 -41.05 -28.52
N THR A 104 -4.27 -40.95 -28.31
CA THR A 104 -5.11 -42.11 -27.95
C THR A 104 -5.12 -43.15 -29.07
N LYS A 105 -5.16 -42.71 -30.34
CA LYS A 105 -5.07 -43.61 -31.50
C LYS A 105 -3.77 -44.41 -31.52
N ALA A 106 -2.65 -43.82 -31.10
CA ALA A 106 -1.36 -44.50 -31.04
C ALA A 106 -1.27 -45.53 -29.92
N SER A 107 -2.05 -45.35 -28.84
CA SER A 107 -2.01 -46.20 -27.64
C SER A 107 -3.11 -47.28 -27.60
N THR A 108 -4.21 -47.12 -28.33
CA THR A 108 -5.35 -48.06 -28.26
C THR A 108 -5.17 -49.30 -29.14
N ALA A 109 -5.48 -50.48 -28.58
CA ALA A 109 -5.48 -51.76 -29.31
C ALA A 109 -6.88 -52.21 -29.77
N HIS A 110 -7.94 -51.54 -29.31
CA HIS A 110 -9.33 -51.93 -29.57
C HIS A 110 -9.83 -51.36 -30.93
N PRO A 111 -10.24 -52.20 -31.89
CA PRO A 111 -10.62 -51.75 -33.24
C PRO A 111 -11.78 -50.75 -33.28
N GLU A 112 -12.81 -50.92 -32.44
CA GLU A 112 -13.96 -50.01 -32.40
C GLU A 112 -13.57 -48.58 -31.99
N HIS A 113 -12.66 -48.43 -31.03
CA HIS A 113 -12.18 -47.11 -30.60
C HIS A 113 -11.37 -46.43 -31.72
N LEU A 114 -10.61 -47.19 -32.51
CA LEU A 114 -9.89 -46.63 -33.66
C LEU A 114 -10.85 -46.04 -34.69
N LYS A 115 -11.96 -46.74 -34.97
CA LYS A 115 -12.99 -46.27 -35.90
C LYS A 115 -13.67 -45.01 -35.37
N GLU A 116 -14.04 -44.99 -34.10
CA GLU A 116 -14.65 -43.81 -33.46
C GLU A 116 -13.72 -42.60 -33.47
N ILE A 117 -12.44 -42.80 -33.15
CA ILE A 117 -11.41 -41.74 -33.18
C ILE A 117 -11.24 -41.21 -34.60
N GLN A 118 -11.21 -42.08 -35.61
CA GLN A 118 -11.12 -41.66 -37.02
C GLN A 118 -12.32 -40.81 -37.42
N GLN A 119 -13.53 -41.20 -37.02
CA GLN A 119 -14.73 -40.43 -37.32
C GLN A 119 -14.66 -39.04 -36.68
N LYS A 120 -14.35 -38.94 -35.38
CA LYS A 120 -14.24 -37.65 -34.67
C LYS A 120 -13.17 -36.75 -35.28
N LEU A 121 -12.05 -37.32 -35.71
CA LEU A 121 -10.99 -36.55 -36.40
C LEU A 121 -11.47 -35.99 -37.75
N GLN A 122 -12.31 -36.73 -38.46
CA GLN A 122 -12.91 -36.27 -39.71
C GLN A 122 -13.91 -35.13 -39.46
N ASP A 123 -14.79 -35.28 -38.47
CA ASP A 123 -15.78 -34.26 -38.10
C ASP A 123 -15.12 -32.94 -37.67
N LEU A 124 -13.97 -33.01 -36.99
CA LEU A 124 -13.17 -31.83 -36.63
C LEU A 124 -12.49 -31.14 -37.81
N GLY A 125 -12.27 -31.84 -38.93
CA GLY A 125 -11.70 -31.28 -40.15
C GLY A 125 -12.71 -30.53 -41.01
N THR A 126 -14.00 -30.73 -40.76
CA THR A 126 -15.12 -30.09 -41.47
C THR A 126 -15.64 -28.81 -40.80
N LEU A 127 -15.10 -28.44 -39.64
CA LEU A 127 -15.42 -27.22 -38.88
C LEU A 127 -14.42 -26.09 -39.19
#